data_AF-A0A1A7C600-F1
#
_entry.id   AF-A0A1A7C600-F1
#
_cell.length_a   1.000
_cell.length_b   1.000
_cell.length_c   1.000
_cell.angle_alpha   90.00
_cell.angle_beta   90.00
_cell.angle_gamma   90.00
#
_symmetry.space_group_name_H-M   'P 1'
#
loop_
_entity.id
_entity.type
_entity.pdbx_description
1 polymer ?
#
loop_
_entity_poly.entity_id
_entity_poly.type
_entity_poly.pdbx_seq_one_letter_code
_entity_poly.pdbx_strand_id
1 'polypeptide(L)'
;MLSLCAALSAPMLAVAQDAPLDDAAFVAATKTLESPPGRLSEHPVLRAEMIRMVGYARGNYTAGGTLIARQVFDSLRSQFDITRTMLPDGRMVLASINPDQRGAQRAAVLFDAQRKIQAVGLVNGHCQPAVGDAAPVCLPDTQAVLTVFLPAGVQQGVAAPLLVWARQLPSPLDLAEPEERQKIATVEYFVGEPGKPGWQVRDVPPRFPAILKPFLLPESEFNGSSSGGKIIAPAGLAGMPVRTASETAAAGGAPVPDADMTLRSYATLASLVATYTELAKGAQVEEQGNKVIFSGNYAGGRYKVTLREQGKEDGVFINIASWRAK
;
A
#
# COMPACT_ATOMS: atom_id res chain seq x y z
N MET A 1 -7.65 77.96 -8.07
CA MET A 1 -7.81 76.55 -8.50
C MET A 1 -6.45 75.87 -8.41
N LEU A 2 -6.24 75.03 -7.40
CA LEU A 2 -5.11 74.10 -7.32
C LEU A 2 -5.63 72.89 -6.53
N SER A 3 -5.88 71.81 -7.26
CA SER A 3 -6.40 70.53 -6.76
C SER A 3 -5.22 69.68 -6.31
N LEU A 4 -5.22 69.24 -5.05
CA LEU A 4 -4.23 68.33 -4.48
C LEU A 4 -4.84 66.92 -4.46
N CYS A 5 -4.42 66.05 -5.38
CA CYS A 5 -4.75 64.62 -5.33
C CYS A 5 -3.84 63.91 -4.32
N ALA A 6 -4.42 63.43 -3.22
CA ALA A 6 -3.75 62.49 -2.32
C ALA A 6 -3.99 61.05 -2.82
N ALA A 7 -2.92 60.38 -3.28
CA ALA A 7 -2.95 58.97 -3.61
C ALA A 7 -2.84 58.13 -2.32
N LEU A 8 -3.87 57.34 -2.03
CA LEU A 8 -3.85 56.31 -0.99
C LEU A 8 -2.87 55.19 -1.38
N SER A 9 -1.78 55.06 -0.64
CA SER A 9 -0.89 53.90 -0.69
C SER A 9 -1.50 52.78 0.16
N ALA A 10 -2.13 51.79 -0.48
CA ALA A 10 -2.48 50.54 0.18
C ALA A 10 -1.20 49.70 0.40
N PRO A 11 -1.01 49.06 1.57
CA PRO A 11 0.11 48.14 1.74
C PRO A 11 -0.21 46.87 0.94
N MET A 12 0.61 46.58 -0.07
CA MET A 12 0.65 45.24 -0.65
C MET A 12 1.07 44.27 0.45
N LEU A 13 0.14 43.41 0.88
CA LEU A 13 0.45 42.18 1.58
C LEU A 13 1.36 41.36 0.66
N ALA A 14 2.66 41.40 0.93
CA ALA A 14 3.60 40.47 0.35
C ALA A 14 3.19 39.07 0.80
N VAL A 15 2.64 38.30 -0.14
CA VAL A 15 2.54 36.84 0.00
C VAL A 15 3.98 36.35 0.12
N ALA A 16 4.35 35.87 1.30
CA ALA A 16 5.62 35.17 1.47
C ALA A 16 5.59 33.95 0.56
N GLN A 17 6.28 34.06 -0.58
CA GLN A 17 6.61 32.91 -1.40
C GLN A 17 7.53 32.03 -0.55
N ASP A 18 7.15 30.77 -0.34
CA ASP A 18 7.98 29.76 0.30
C ASP A 18 9.37 29.78 -0.36
N ALA A 19 10.37 30.25 0.39
CA ALA A 19 11.75 30.20 -0.07
C ALA A 19 12.10 28.71 -0.31
N PRO A 20 12.73 28.37 -1.44
CA PRO A 20 13.17 27.00 -1.67
C PRO A 20 14.12 26.62 -0.53
N LEU A 21 13.80 25.52 0.15
CA LEU A 21 14.70 24.91 1.13
C LEU A 21 16.05 24.67 0.46
N ASP A 22 17.13 25.21 1.04
CA ASP A 22 18.49 24.84 0.64
C ASP A 22 18.71 23.37 1.05
N ASP A 23 18.64 22.46 0.08
CA ASP A 23 18.78 21.02 0.27
C ASP A 23 20.08 20.68 1.02
N ALA A 24 21.18 21.41 0.78
CA ALA A 24 22.46 21.16 1.43
C ALA A 24 22.45 21.57 2.91
N ALA A 25 21.89 22.74 3.23
CA ALA A 25 21.72 23.18 4.61
C ALA A 25 20.77 22.26 5.39
N PHE A 26 19.70 21.79 4.75
CA PHE A 26 18.77 20.84 5.33
C PHE A 26 19.48 19.52 5.67
N VAL A 27 20.23 18.94 4.72
CA VAL A 27 20.98 17.69 4.91
C VAL A 27 22.00 17.85 6.04
N ALA A 28 22.76 18.95 6.05
CA ALA A 28 23.77 19.21 7.09
C ALA A 28 23.18 19.31 8.50
N ALA A 29 21.92 19.73 8.62
CA ALA A 29 21.22 19.83 9.90
C ALA A 29 20.58 18.50 10.36
N THR A 30 20.56 17.47 9.52
CA THR A 30 19.98 16.17 9.87
C THR A 30 20.98 15.25 10.57
N LYS A 31 20.46 14.29 11.34
CA LYS A 31 21.25 13.24 11.99
C LYS A 31 20.83 11.86 11.51
N THR A 32 21.75 11.12 10.91
CA THR A 32 21.56 9.68 10.62
C THR A 32 21.62 8.87 11.90
N LEU A 33 20.67 7.97 12.07
CA LEU A 33 20.54 7.06 13.21
C LEU A 33 20.75 5.61 12.75
N GLU A 34 20.99 4.73 13.72
CA GLU A 34 21.01 3.29 13.45
C GLU A 34 19.66 2.81 12.88
N SER A 35 19.78 2.00 11.84
CA SER A 35 18.64 1.41 11.14
C SER A 35 17.98 0.32 11.98
N PRO A 36 16.64 0.23 11.99
CA PRO A 36 15.95 -0.86 12.65
C PRO A 36 16.34 -2.22 12.06
N PRO A 37 16.28 -3.31 12.85
CA PRO A 37 16.53 -4.65 12.34
C PRO A 37 15.37 -5.13 11.46
N GLY A 38 15.71 -5.85 10.39
CA GLY A 38 14.74 -6.42 9.45
C GLY A 38 14.29 -5.43 8.37
N ARG A 39 13.45 -5.89 7.44
CA ARG A 39 12.96 -5.05 6.34
C ARG A 39 11.87 -4.12 6.83
N LEU A 40 11.89 -2.88 6.34
CA LEU A 40 10.81 -1.90 6.60
C LEU A 40 9.44 -2.44 6.15
N SER A 41 9.39 -3.13 5.01
CA SER A 41 8.20 -3.83 4.49
C SER A 41 7.59 -4.84 5.47
N GLU A 42 8.36 -5.41 6.39
CA GLU A 42 7.91 -6.46 7.31
C GLU A 42 7.39 -5.92 8.65
N HIS A 43 7.62 -4.64 8.96
CA HIS A 43 7.23 -4.09 10.26
C HIS A 43 5.70 -3.98 10.37
N PRO A 44 5.06 -4.70 11.32
CA PRO A 44 3.60 -4.76 11.40
C PRO A 44 2.97 -3.40 11.71
N VAL A 45 3.62 -2.60 12.56
CA VAL A 45 3.15 -1.24 12.90
C VAL A 45 3.19 -0.34 11.66
N LEU A 46 4.29 -0.35 10.91
CA LEU A 46 4.41 0.45 9.69
C LEU A 46 3.35 0.05 8.67
N ARG A 47 3.11 -1.26 8.50
CA ARG A 47 2.09 -1.75 7.58
C ARG A 47 0.69 -1.30 7.97
N ALA A 48 0.34 -1.44 9.25
CA ALA A 48 -0.96 -1.02 9.78
C ALA A 48 -1.16 0.49 9.62
N GLU A 49 -0.16 1.31 9.95
CA GLU A 49 -0.23 2.77 9.79
C GLU A 49 -0.33 3.20 8.33
N MET A 50 0.41 2.56 7.42
CA MET A 50 0.32 2.83 5.98
C MET A 50 -1.09 2.55 5.46
N ILE A 51 -1.68 1.40 5.81
CA ILE A 51 -3.05 1.04 5.42
C ILE A 51 -4.05 2.01 6.05
N ARG A 52 -3.85 2.40 7.32
CA ARG A 52 -4.67 3.44 7.95
C ARG A 52 -4.54 4.80 7.29
N MET A 53 -3.47 5.08 6.56
CA MET A 53 -3.27 6.33 5.84
C MET A 53 -3.87 6.29 4.43
N VAL A 54 -3.50 5.28 3.62
CA VAL A 54 -3.89 5.21 2.19
C VAL A 54 -5.14 4.37 1.94
N GLY A 55 -5.62 3.65 2.95
CA GLY A 55 -6.69 2.67 2.85
C GLY A 55 -6.33 1.50 1.94
N TYR A 56 -7.34 0.89 1.34
CA TYR A 56 -7.17 -0.12 0.30
C TYR A 56 -7.19 0.46 -1.12
N ALA A 57 -6.76 1.71 -1.28
CA ALA A 57 -6.67 2.37 -2.57
C ALA A 57 -5.68 1.67 -3.52
N ARG A 58 -6.04 1.62 -4.80
CA ARG A 58 -5.24 1.01 -5.87
C ARG A 58 -4.71 2.10 -6.79
N GLY A 59 -3.51 1.90 -7.32
CA GLY A 59 -2.83 2.86 -8.20
C GLY A 59 -1.92 2.18 -9.21
N ASN A 60 -1.32 2.98 -10.10
CA ASN A 60 -0.42 2.52 -11.17
C ASN A 60 0.91 3.27 -11.06
N TYR A 61 1.64 3.09 -9.96
CA TYR A 61 2.91 3.79 -9.73
C TYR A 61 4.08 2.88 -10.15
N THR A 62 4.21 1.74 -9.48
CA THR A 62 5.25 0.74 -9.73
C THR A 62 4.70 -0.56 -10.31
N ALA A 63 3.42 -0.85 -10.07
CA ALA A 63 2.74 -2.03 -10.61
C ALA A 63 1.27 -1.73 -10.92
N GLY A 64 0.85 -2.11 -12.12
CA GLY A 64 -0.48 -1.79 -12.67
C GLY A 64 -1.63 -2.28 -11.81
N GLY A 65 -2.46 -1.35 -11.34
CA GLY A 65 -3.74 -1.60 -10.71
C GLY A 65 -3.62 -2.35 -9.39
N THR A 66 -2.50 -2.26 -8.69
CA THR A 66 -2.25 -2.93 -7.40
C THR A 66 -2.48 -2.00 -6.21
N LEU A 67 -2.56 -2.54 -5.00
CA LEU A 67 -2.68 -1.76 -3.78
C LEU A 67 -1.51 -0.76 -3.62
N ILE A 68 -1.82 0.50 -3.34
CA ILE A 68 -0.80 1.56 -3.17
C ILE A 68 0.16 1.21 -2.04
N ALA A 69 -0.37 0.76 -0.89
CA ALA A 69 0.46 0.36 0.25
C ALA A 69 1.47 -0.74 -0.14
N ARG A 70 1.07 -1.70 -0.99
CA ARG A 70 1.97 -2.74 -1.50
C ARG A 70 3.08 -2.16 -2.36
N GLN A 71 2.73 -1.26 -3.28
CA GLN A 71 3.71 -0.58 -4.14
C GLN A 71 4.75 0.18 -3.30
N VAL A 72 4.33 0.78 -2.19
CA VAL A 72 5.23 1.40 -1.21
C VAL A 72 6.09 0.35 -0.49
N PHE A 73 5.52 -0.74 0.03
CA PHE A 73 6.30 -1.78 0.72
C PHE A 73 7.32 -2.46 -0.18
N ASP A 74 6.97 -2.73 -1.44
CA ASP A 74 7.90 -3.26 -2.44
C ASP A 74 9.11 -2.31 -2.65
N SER A 75 8.88 -1.01 -2.45
CA SER A 75 9.90 0.06 -2.51
C SER A 75 10.67 0.27 -1.20
N LEU A 76 10.31 -0.45 -0.13
CA LEU A 76 10.92 -0.43 1.20
C LEU A 76 11.59 -1.77 1.56
N ARG A 77 11.84 -2.62 0.56
CA ARG A 77 12.13 -4.04 0.75
C ARG A 77 13.59 -4.35 1.08
N SER A 78 14.54 -3.46 0.78
CA SER A 78 15.93 -3.71 1.16
C SER A 78 16.08 -3.72 2.69
N GLN A 79 16.71 -4.78 3.19
CA GLN A 79 17.13 -4.87 4.60
C GLN A 79 18.49 -4.20 4.85
N PHE A 80 19.24 -3.90 3.79
CA PHE A 80 20.61 -3.38 3.88
C PHE A 80 20.67 -1.87 3.65
N ASP A 81 19.75 -1.33 2.85
CA ASP A 81 19.73 0.08 2.43
C ASP A 81 18.70 0.90 3.22
N ILE A 82 18.56 0.59 4.52
CA ILE A 82 17.66 1.33 5.39
C ILE A 82 18.36 2.58 5.86
N THR A 83 17.71 3.73 5.70
CA THR A 83 18.18 5.01 6.24
C THR A 83 17.16 5.56 7.22
N ARG A 84 17.68 6.06 8.34
CA ARG A 84 16.89 6.68 9.40
C ARG A 84 17.46 8.05 9.70
N THR A 85 16.74 9.09 9.33
CA THR A 85 17.22 10.47 9.39
C THR A 85 16.33 11.29 10.32
N MET A 86 16.91 11.85 11.37
CA MET A 86 16.25 12.79 12.27
C MET A 86 16.38 14.22 11.75
N LEU A 87 15.26 14.93 11.70
CA LEU A 87 15.19 16.34 11.34
C LEU A 87 15.36 17.24 12.59
N PRO A 88 15.79 18.51 12.44
CA PRO A 88 15.99 19.43 13.56
C PRO A 88 14.75 19.67 14.42
N ASP A 89 13.56 19.56 13.84
CA ASP A 89 12.27 19.73 14.50
C ASP A 89 11.73 18.46 15.18
N GLY A 90 12.55 17.40 15.24
CA GLY A 90 12.21 16.12 15.88
C GLY A 90 11.43 15.14 14.97
N ARG A 91 11.05 15.55 13.75
CA ARG A 91 10.49 14.65 12.75
C ARG A 91 11.52 13.66 12.23
N MET A 92 11.07 12.54 11.65
CA MET A 92 11.95 11.48 11.18
C MET A 92 11.60 11.06 9.76
N VAL A 93 12.60 10.91 8.91
CA VAL A 93 12.48 10.19 7.63
C VAL A 93 13.03 8.79 7.80
N LEU A 94 12.22 7.78 7.51
CA LEU A 94 12.64 6.38 7.46
C LEU A 94 12.46 5.89 6.03
N ALA A 95 13.55 5.48 5.37
CA ALA A 95 13.53 5.13 3.96
C ALA A 95 14.27 3.83 3.70
N SER A 96 13.93 3.20 2.58
CA SER A 96 14.63 2.05 2.02
C SER A 96 14.39 2.03 0.50
N ILE A 97 14.96 1.04 -0.17
CA ILE A 97 14.91 0.90 -1.62
C ILE A 97 14.30 -0.43 -2.04
N ASN A 98 13.88 -0.51 -3.31
CA ASN A 98 13.72 -1.79 -4.00
C ASN A 98 15.10 -2.25 -4.53
N PRO A 99 15.68 -3.35 -4.01
CA PRO A 99 16.98 -3.83 -4.46
C PRO A 99 16.96 -4.33 -5.91
N ASP A 100 15.83 -4.84 -6.41
CA ASP A 100 15.71 -5.35 -7.79
C ASP A 100 15.83 -4.22 -8.82
N GLN A 101 15.52 -2.99 -8.41
CA GLN A 101 15.61 -1.77 -9.22
C GLN A 101 16.82 -0.91 -8.83
N ARG A 102 17.75 -1.45 -8.03
CA ARG A 102 18.99 -0.77 -7.58
C ARG A 102 18.74 0.63 -7.00
N GLY A 103 17.57 0.86 -6.40
CA GLY A 103 17.19 2.17 -5.84
C GLY A 103 16.49 3.15 -6.78
N ALA A 104 16.33 2.83 -8.06
CA ALA A 104 15.53 3.65 -9.00
C ALA A 104 14.06 3.72 -8.55
N GLN A 105 13.59 2.63 -7.93
CA GLN A 105 12.37 2.59 -7.15
C GLN A 105 12.73 2.58 -5.65
N ARG A 106 12.23 3.56 -4.89
CA ARG A 106 12.48 3.70 -3.45
C ARG A 106 11.35 4.44 -2.76
N ALA A 107 11.24 4.25 -1.44
CA ALA A 107 10.22 4.94 -0.66
C ALA A 107 10.76 5.44 0.67
N ALA A 108 10.06 6.44 1.21
CA ALA A 108 10.32 7.03 2.51
C ALA A 108 9.03 7.33 3.24
N VAL A 109 9.10 7.26 4.56
CA VAL A 109 8.00 7.52 5.48
C VAL A 109 8.44 8.64 6.40
N LEU A 110 7.71 9.76 6.36
CA LEU A 110 7.91 10.90 7.23
C LEU A 110 7.03 10.74 8.47
N PHE A 111 7.67 10.76 9.64
CA PHE A 111 7.01 10.74 10.94
C PHE A 111 7.10 12.08 11.63
N ASP A 112 6.09 12.43 12.42
CA ASP A 112 6.19 13.50 13.41
C ASP A 112 7.03 13.09 14.64
N ALA A 113 7.23 14.06 15.54
CA ALA A 113 7.92 13.84 16.81
C ALA A 113 7.23 12.80 17.71
N GLN A 114 5.92 12.54 17.51
CA GLN A 114 5.13 11.54 18.22
C GLN A 114 5.09 10.19 17.50
N ARG A 115 5.88 10.00 16.43
CA ARG A 115 5.96 8.77 15.64
C ARG A 115 4.69 8.43 14.85
N LYS A 116 3.84 9.41 14.54
CA LYS A 116 2.73 9.22 13.59
C LYS A 116 3.17 9.55 12.18
N ILE A 117 2.65 8.84 11.19
CA ILE A 117 2.94 9.10 9.78
C ILE A 117 2.30 10.44 9.36
N GLN A 118 3.12 11.32 8.81
CA GLN A 118 2.72 12.63 8.29
C GLN A 118 2.69 12.65 6.77
N ALA A 119 3.56 11.88 6.11
CA ALA A 119 3.58 11.73 4.65
C ALA A 119 4.38 10.48 4.26
N VAL A 120 4.13 9.98 3.05
CA VAL A 120 4.92 8.90 2.43
C VAL A 120 5.34 9.32 1.04
N GLY A 121 6.63 9.21 0.73
CA GLY A 121 7.17 9.45 -0.60
C GLY A 121 7.45 8.13 -1.31
N LEU A 122 7.05 8.04 -2.56
CA LEU A 122 7.35 6.93 -3.47
C LEU A 122 8.02 7.49 -4.71
N VAL A 123 9.31 7.21 -4.88
CA VAL A 123 10.04 7.50 -6.12
C VAL A 123 9.92 6.31 -7.04
N ASN A 124 9.45 6.56 -8.26
CA ASN A 124 9.20 5.53 -9.27
C ASN A 124 9.26 6.11 -10.68
N GLY A 125 9.42 5.26 -11.70
CA GLY A 125 9.33 5.66 -13.10
C GLY A 125 7.90 5.86 -13.62
N HIS A 126 6.86 5.79 -12.78
CA HIS A 126 5.44 5.88 -13.16
C HIS A 126 5.03 4.98 -14.33
N CYS A 127 4.53 3.78 -14.02
CA CYS A 127 4.16 2.79 -15.02
C CYS A 127 2.69 2.91 -15.46
N GLN A 128 2.46 2.96 -16.76
CA GLN A 128 1.14 2.77 -17.33
C GLN A 128 0.76 1.29 -17.31
N PRO A 129 -0.51 0.96 -17.00
CA PRO A 129 -0.96 -0.43 -16.98
C PRO A 129 -0.83 -1.06 -18.37
N ALA A 130 -0.46 -2.33 -18.39
CA ALA A 130 -0.51 -3.17 -19.58
C ALA A 130 -1.91 -3.17 -20.23
N VAL A 131 -1.95 -3.09 -21.56
CA VAL A 131 -3.18 -3.31 -22.34
C VAL A 131 -3.07 -4.67 -23.03
N GLY A 132 -3.91 -5.62 -22.64
CA GLY A 132 -3.83 -7.01 -23.13
C GLY A 132 -2.61 -7.74 -22.59
N ASP A 133 -1.87 -8.43 -23.47
CA ASP A 133 -0.67 -9.22 -23.12
C ASP A 133 0.63 -8.40 -23.13
N ALA A 134 0.56 -7.08 -23.31
CA ALA A 134 1.73 -6.20 -23.33
C ALA A 134 2.35 -6.03 -21.93
N ALA A 135 3.65 -5.72 -21.86
CA ALA A 135 4.26 -5.31 -20.60
C ALA A 135 3.82 -3.88 -20.23
N PRO A 136 3.72 -3.53 -18.93
CA PRO A 136 3.57 -2.15 -18.48
C PRO A 136 4.67 -1.24 -19.06
N VAL A 137 4.30 -0.04 -19.50
CA VAL A 137 5.27 0.95 -20.03
C VAL A 137 5.53 1.98 -18.94
N CYS A 138 6.78 2.07 -18.48
CA CYS A 138 7.21 3.04 -17.47
C CYS A 138 8.01 4.17 -18.11
N LEU A 139 8.06 5.34 -17.46
CA LEU A 139 9.01 6.38 -17.82
C LEU A 139 10.44 5.85 -17.67
N PRO A 140 11.40 6.40 -18.42
CA PRO A 140 12.81 6.04 -18.27
C PRO A 140 13.27 6.22 -16.82
N ASP A 141 14.14 5.33 -16.35
CA ASP A 141 14.68 5.38 -14.97
C ASP A 141 15.42 6.69 -14.66
N THR A 142 15.84 7.44 -15.67
CA THR A 142 16.45 8.77 -15.55
C THR A 142 15.45 9.88 -15.19
N GLN A 143 14.17 9.68 -15.44
CA GLN A 143 13.08 10.63 -15.22
C GLN A 143 12.05 10.05 -14.25
N ALA A 144 12.32 10.19 -12.95
CA ALA A 144 11.46 9.65 -11.91
C ALA A 144 10.39 10.65 -11.47
N VAL A 145 9.27 10.11 -11.01
CA VAL A 145 8.20 10.84 -10.33
C VAL A 145 8.31 10.58 -8.83
N LEU A 146 8.24 11.65 -8.03
CA LEU A 146 8.00 11.56 -6.60
C LEU A 146 6.49 11.68 -6.36
N THR A 147 5.86 10.57 -6.00
CA THR A 147 4.48 10.56 -5.54
C THR A 147 4.46 10.69 -4.01
N VAL A 148 3.80 11.74 -3.50
CA VAL A 148 3.65 12.01 -2.07
C VAL A 148 2.23 11.68 -1.63
N PHE A 149 2.08 10.71 -0.73
CA PHE A 149 0.81 10.39 -0.09
C PHE A 149 0.70 11.12 1.24
N LEU A 150 -0.41 11.85 1.43
CA LEU A 150 -0.71 12.64 2.61
C LEU A 150 -1.96 12.09 3.32
N PRO A 151 -1.99 12.06 4.67
CA PRO A 151 -3.24 11.89 5.39
C PRO A 151 -4.25 12.99 5.04
N ALA A 152 -5.55 12.68 5.14
CA ALA A 152 -6.61 13.66 4.92
C ALA A 152 -6.45 14.89 5.84
N GLY A 153 -6.52 16.09 5.27
CA GLY A 153 -6.39 17.36 6.00
C GLY A 153 -4.96 17.82 6.27
N VAL A 154 -3.92 17.04 5.90
CA VAL A 154 -2.52 17.46 6.02
C VAL A 154 -2.11 18.31 4.82
N GLN A 155 -1.44 19.43 5.08
CA GLN A 155 -0.96 20.33 4.03
C GLN A 155 0.28 19.79 3.32
N GLN A 156 0.41 20.10 2.02
CA GLN A 156 1.53 19.64 1.19
C GLN A 156 2.91 20.06 1.73
N GLY A 157 3.03 21.27 2.30
CA GLY A 157 4.28 21.80 2.86
C GLY A 157 4.87 20.92 3.98
N VAL A 158 4.05 20.11 4.67
CA VAL A 158 4.52 19.15 5.68
C VAL A 158 5.49 18.13 5.06
N ALA A 159 5.28 17.76 3.78
CA ALA A 159 6.08 16.77 3.08
C ALA A 159 7.38 17.31 2.46
N ALA A 160 7.73 18.59 2.66
CA ALA A 160 8.95 19.17 2.12
C ALA A 160 10.24 18.33 2.38
N PRO A 161 10.43 17.70 3.56
CA PRO A 161 11.56 16.78 3.77
C PRO A 161 11.66 15.62 2.78
N LEU A 162 10.53 15.14 2.25
CA LEU A 162 10.50 14.05 1.28
C LEU A 162 10.99 14.50 -0.10
N LEU A 163 10.86 15.79 -0.44
CA LEU A 163 11.42 16.33 -1.68
C LEU A 163 12.95 16.36 -1.61
N VAL A 164 13.48 16.80 -0.47
CA VAL A 164 14.94 16.81 -0.23
C VAL A 164 15.49 15.39 -0.22
N TRP A 165 14.81 14.47 0.48
CA TRP A 165 15.17 13.05 0.47
C TRP A 165 15.13 12.44 -0.93
N ALA A 166 14.10 12.71 -1.72
CA ALA A 166 13.96 12.11 -3.05
C ALA A 166 15.09 12.49 -4.01
N ARG A 167 15.71 13.66 -3.83
CA ARG A 167 16.87 14.11 -4.61
C ARG A 167 18.20 13.50 -4.14
N GLN A 168 18.25 12.96 -2.93
CA GLN A 168 19.42 12.22 -2.45
C GLN A 168 19.40 10.82 -3.06
N LEU A 169 20.29 10.60 -4.01
CA LEU A 169 20.38 9.33 -4.71
C LEU A 169 21.12 8.29 -3.85
N PRO A 170 20.64 7.03 -3.81
CA PRO A 170 21.42 5.94 -3.26
C PRO A 170 22.69 5.72 -4.09
N SER A 171 23.74 5.18 -3.46
CA SER A 171 25.10 5.09 -4.04
C SER A 171 25.18 4.54 -5.47
N PRO A 172 24.43 3.49 -5.89
CA PRO A 172 24.47 3.02 -7.28
C PRO A 172 24.00 4.05 -8.31
N LEU A 173 23.08 4.94 -7.92
CA LEU A 173 22.52 5.97 -8.81
C LEU A 173 23.31 7.26 -8.76
N ASP A 174 23.91 7.59 -7.61
CA ASP A 174 24.72 8.80 -7.46
C ASP A 174 26.04 8.70 -8.24
N LEU A 175 26.57 7.48 -8.37
CA LEU A 175 27.77 7.17 -9.13
C LEU A 175 27.53 7.05 -10.65
N ALA A 176 26.29 7.13 -11.12
CA ALA A 176 25.98 7.07 -12.55
C ALA A 176 26.46 8.33 -13.29
N GLU A 177 26.71 8.18 -14.59
CA GLU A 177 27.05 9.28 -15.49
C GLU A 177 25.94 10.34 -15.50
N PRO A 178 26.25 11.63 -15.72
CA PRO A 178 25.27 12.72 -15.58
C PRO A 178 23.97 12.56 -16.38
N GLU A 179 24.04 11.96 -17.57
CA GLU A 179 22.92 11.67 -18.45
C GLU A 179 22.09 10.43 -18.03
N GLU A 180 22.71 9.49 -17.31
CA GLU A 180 22.08 8.29 -16.75
C GLU A 180 21.60 8.49 -15.31
N ARG A 181 22.02 9.59 -14.68
CA ARG A 181 21.65 9.92 -13.31
C ARG A 181 20.17 10.23 -13.20
N GLN A 182 19.48 9.50 -12.33
CA GLN A 182 18.07 9.71 -12.07
C GLN A 182 17.80 11.10 -11.50
N LYS A 183 16.77 11.76 -12.02
CA LYS A 183 16.26 13.05 -11.55
C LYS A 183 14.77 12.92 -11.20
N ILE A 184 14.33 13.72 -10.24
CA ILE A 184 12.90 13.88 -9.96
C ILE A 184 12.33 14.89 -10.96
N ALA A 185 11.68 14.38 -12.00
CA ALA A 185 11.09 15.17 -13.08
C ALA A 185 9.79 15.86 -12.63
N THR A 186 8.98 15.15 -11.85
CA THR A 186 7.66 15.59 -11.40
C THR A 186 7.45 15.22 -9.94
N VAL A 187 6.73 16.07 -9.21
CA VAL A 187 6.23 15.78 -7.85
C VAL A 187 4.72 15.84 -7.88
N GLU A 188 4.07 14.80 -7.35
CA GLU A 188 2.62 14.68 -7.29
C GLU A 188 2.17 14.47 -5.85
N TYR A 189 1.00 14.98 -5.51
CA TYR A 189 0.42 14.85 -4.17
C TYR A 189 -0.93 14.15 -4.24
N PHE A 190 -1.10 13.13 -3.40
CA PHE A 190 -2.32 12.37 -3.27
C PHE A 190 -2.78 12.35 -1.81
N VAL A 191 -4.05 12.64 -1.60
CA VAL A 191 -4.67 12.47 -0.29
C VAL A 191 -5.09 11.00 -0.14
N GLY A 192 -4.64 10.36 0.93
CA GLY A 192 -4.98 8.98 1.24
C GLY A 192 -6.47 8.79 1.49
N GLU A 193 -6.97 7.58 1.21
CA GLU A 193 -8.39 7.23 1.34
C GLU A 193 -8.61 6.17 2.43
N PRO A 194 -8.46 6.49 3.72
CA PRO A 194 -8.39 5.52 4.81
C PRO A 194 -9.62 4.61 4.94
N GLY A 195 -10.79 5.08 4.50
CA GLY A 195 -12.05 4.32 4.52
C GLY A 195 -12.39 3.58 3.22
N LYS A 196 -11.53 3.64 2.19
CA LYS A 196 -11.83 2.99 0.91
C LYS A 196 -11.74 1.47 1.07
N PRO A 197 -12.82 0.71 0.79
CA PRO A 197 -12.77 -0.75 0.88
C PRO A 197 -11.89 -1.34 -0.22
N GLY A 198 -11.26 -2.48 0.08
CA GLY A 198 -10.36 -3.15 -0.86
C GLY A 198 -11.05 -4.06 -1.88
N TRP A 199 -12.39 -4.11 -1.82
CA TRP A 199 -13.26 -4.82 -2.75
C TRP A 199 -14.61 -4.10 -2.84
N GLN A 200 -15.37 -4.41 -3.89
CA GLN A 200 -16.69 -3.85 -4.16
C GLN A 200 -17.72 -4.97 -4.35
N VAL A 201 -19.00 -4.62 -4.27
CA VAL A 201 -20.11 -5.61 -4.43
C VAL A 201 -20.02 -6.38 -5.76
N ARG A 202 -19.50 -5.76 -6.83
CA ARG A 202 -19.29 -6.41 -8.13
C ARG A 202 -18.22 -7.50 -8.12
N ASP A 203 -17.32 -7.50 -7.13
CA ASP A 203 -16.24 -8.49 -6.99
C ASP A 203 -16.74 -9.77 -6.28
N VAL A 204 -17.89 -9.69 -5.61
CA VAL A 204 -18.55 -10.83 -4.97
C VAL A 204 -19.06 -11.76 -6.06
N PRO A 205 -18.65 -13.04 -6.09
CA PRO A 205 -19.00 -13.93 -7.18
C PRO A 205 -20.52 -14.17 -7.21
N PRO A 206 -21.10 -14.42 -8.39
CA PRO A 206 -22.48 -14.89 -8.48
C PRO A 206 -22.68 -16.08 -7.55
N ARG A 207 -23.86 -16.21 -6.93
CA ARG A 207 -24.21 -17.31 -6.02
C ARG A 207 -23.53 -17.31 -4.64
N PHE A 208 -22.66 -16.35 -4.33
CA PHE A 208 -22.13 -16.18 -2.97
C PHE A 208 -23.29 -15.96 -1.97
N PRO A 209 -23.38 -16.75 -0.88
CA PRO A 209 -24.48 -16.63 0.07
C PRO A 209 -24.53 -15.25 0.75
N ALA A 210 -25.71 -14.62 0.75
CA ALA A 210 -25.89 -13.30 1.38
C ALA A 210 -25.51 -13.29 2.87
N ILE A 211 -25.80 -14.39 3.58
CA ILE A 211 -25.47 -14.57 5.00
C ILE A 211 -23.96 -14.57 5.28
N LEU A 212 -23.13 -14.87 4.28
CA LEU A 212 -21.67 -14.87 4.40
C LEU A 212 -21.05 -13.53 3.99
N LYS A 213 -21.82 -12.57 3.47
CA LYS A 213 -21.29 -11.24 3.12
C LYS A 213 -20.60 -10.52 4.30
N PRO A 214 -21.07 -10.62 5.56
CA PRO A 214 -20.36 -10.05 6.70
C PRO A 214 -18.96 -10.64 6.94
N PHE A 215 -18.66 -11.82 6.39
CA PHE A 215 -17.34 -12.44 6.45
C PHE A 215 -16.37 -11.85 5.41
N LEU A 216 -16.85 -11.00 4.50
CA LEU A 216 -16.01 -10.26 3.58
C LEU A 216 -15.62 -8.95 4.26
N LEU A 217 -14.45 -8.91 4.91
CA LEU A 217 -14.02 -7.71 5.63
C LEU A 217 -13.71 -6.59 4.64
N PRO A 218 -14.29 -5.38 4.78
CA PRO A 218 -14.04 -4.26 3.85
C PRO A 218 -12.57 -3.81 3.86
N GLU A 219 -11.92 -3.92 5.02
CA GLU A 219 -10.48 -3.70 5.21
C GLU A 219 -9.66 -4.92 4.78
N SER A 220 -9.83 -5.35 3.53
CA SER A 220 -9.04 -6.40 2.90
C SER A 220 -9.02 -6.22 1.38
N GLU A 221 -7.87 -6.50 0.77
CA GLU A 221 -7.68 -6.44 -0.68
C GLU A 221 -8.34 -7.65 -1.36
N PHE A 222 -9.14 -7.41 -2.40
CA PHE A 222 -9.62 -8.48 -3.26
C PHE A 222 -8.46 -9.19 -3.97
N ASN A 223 -8.37 -10.51 -3.82
CA ASN A 223 -7.33 -11.31 -4.45
C ASN A 223 -7.85 -12.32 -5.49
N GLY A 224 -9.16 -12.58 -5.50
CA GLY A 224 -9.82 -13.43 -6.49
C GLY A 224 -11.11 -14.01 -5.96
N SER A 225 -11.98 -14.48 -6.85
CA SER A 225 -13.17 -15.23 -6.49
C SER A 225 -13.44 -16.35 -7.49
N SER A 226 -14.41 -17.22 -7.18
CA SER A 226 -14.87 -18.29 -8.06
C SER A 226 -16.35 -18.53 -7.83
N SER A 227 -17.06 -18.92 -8.88
CA SER A 227 -18.46 -19.38 -8.82
C SER A 227 -18.63 -20.60 -9.72
N GLY A 228 -19.13 -21.70 -9.16
CA GLY A 228 -19.30 -22.95 -9.87
C GLY A 228 -18.00 -23.49 -10.47
N GLY A 229 -16.88 -23.31 -9.75
CA GLY A 229 -15.54 -23.71 -10.19
C GLY A 229 -14.90 -22.81 -11.26
N LYS A 230 -15.54 -21.72 -11.69
CA LYS A 230 -14.96 -20.75 -12.63
C LYS A 230 -14.32 -19.59 -11.87
N ILE A 231 -13.03 -19.40 -12.06
CA ILE A 231 -12.24 -18.31 -11.46
C ILE A 231 -12.65 -16.96 -12.07
N ILE A 232 -12.82 -15.98 -11.20
CA ILE A 232 -13.07 -14.56 -11.50
C ILE A 232 -11.90 -13.81 -10.88
N ALA A 233 -10.90 -13.50 -11.70
CA ALA A 233 -9.73 -12.70 -11.29
C ALA A 233 -10.01 -11.21 -11.48
N PRO A 234 -9.54 -10.32 -10.59
CA PRO A 234 -9.57 -8.90 -10.87
C PRO A 234 -8.66 -8.56 -12.05
N ALA A 235 -9.00 -7.52 -12.81
CA ALA A 235 -8.24 -7.09 -13.98
C ALA A 235 -6.74 -6.87 -13.68
N GLY A 236 -6.40 -6.36 -12.49
CA GLY A 236 -5.01 -6.15 -12.05
C GLY A 236 -4.27 -7.40 -11.55
N LEU A 237 -4.92 -8.57 -11.52
CA LEU A 237 -4.31 -9.88 -11.22
C LEU A 237 -4.52 -10.89 -12.36
N ALA A 238 -5.00 -10.44 -13.52
CA ALA A 238 -5.15 -11.29 -14.70
C ALA A 238 -3.77 -11.86 -15.10
N GLY A 239 -3.67 -13.19 -15.25
CA GLY A 239 -2.43 -13.88 -15.57
C GLY A 239 -1.47 -14.13 -14.39
N MET A 240 -1.73 -13.55 -13.20
CA MET A 240 -1.03 -13.92 -11.97
C MET A 240 -1.66 -15.17 -11.36
N PRO A 241 -0.88 -16.03 -10.66
CA PRO A 241 -1.45 -17.20 -9.98
C PRO A 241 -2.48 -16.72 -8.95
N VAL A 242 -3.76 -16.98 -9.23
CA VAL A 242 -4.81 -16.82 -8.25
C VAL A 242 -4.61 -17.95 -7.23
N ARG A 243 -4.99 -17.71 -5.97
CA ARG A 243 -4.94 -18.74 -4.93
C ARG A 243 -6.30 -18.85 -4.27
N THR A 244 -7.24 -19.38 -5.03
CA THR A 244 -8.61 -19.69 -4.57
C THR A 244 -8.68 -21.04 -3.86
N ALA A 245 -9.72 -21.24 -3.07
CA ALA A 245 -10.04 -22.58 -2.55
C ALA A 245 -10.41 -23.53 -3.69
N SER A 246 -11.00 -23.00 -4.77
CA SER A 246 -11.27 -23.76 -6.00
C SER A 246 -9.99 -24.36 -6.63
N GLU A 247 -8.90 -23.59 -6.75
CA GLU A 247 -7.61 -24.12 -7.27
C GLU A 247 -6.99 -25.16 -6.34
N THR A 248 -7.06 -24.92 -5.02
CA THR A 248 -6.55 -25.88 -4.03
C THR A 248 -7.37 -27.17 -4.04
N ALA A 249 -8.70 -27.08 -4.19
CA ALA A 249 -9.59 -28.24 -4.29
C ALA A 249 -9.36 -29.05 -5.57
N ALA A 250 -9.16 -28.36 -6.70
CA ALA A 250 -8.83 -28.99 -7.99
C ALA A 250 -7.50 -29.76 -7.95
N ALA A 251 -6.54 -29.35 -7.12
CA ALA A 251 -5.23 -29.98 -6.99
C ALA A 251 -5.17 -31.18 -6.01
N GLY A 252 -6.24 -31.51 -5.27
CA GLY A 252 -6.13 -32.44 -4.13
C GLY A 252 -7.40 -33.15 -3.65
N GLY A 253 -8.48 -33.19 -4.45
CA GLY A 253 -9.64 -34.07 -4.19
C GLY A 253 -10.65 -33.57 -3.15
N ALA A 254 -10.56 -32.31 -2.71
CA ALA A 254 -11.61 -31.69 -1.89
C ALA A 254 -12.82 -31.30 -2.77
N PRO A 255 -14.05 -31.31 -2.25
CA PRO A 255 -15.21 -30.83 -3.01
C PRO A 255 -15.02 -29.36 -3.41
N VAL A 256 -15.11 -29.08 -4.71
CA VAL A 256 -15.05 -27.71 -5.23
C VAL A 256 -16.20 -26.89 -4.62
N PRO A 257 -15.93 -25.69 -4.08
CA PRO A 257 -16.97 -24.83 -3.53
C PRO A 257 -17.90 -24.31 -4.62
N ASP A 258 -19.18 -24.12 -4.27
CA ASP A 258 -20.15 -23.48 -5.17
C ASP A 258 -19.83 -22.01 -5.41
N ALA A 259 -19.26 -21.35 -4.40
CA ALA A 259 -18.68 -20.02 -4.50
C ALA A 259 -17.57 -19.86 -3.47
N ASP A 260 -16.47 -19.20 -3.86
CA ASP A 260 -15.43 -18.77 -2.94
C ASP A 260 -14.87 -17.39 -3.28
N MET A 261 -14.40 -16.68 -2.25
CA MET A 261 -13.75 -15.38 -2.37
C MET A 261 -12.48 -15.38 -1.53
N THR A 262 -11.40 -14.87 -2.11
CA THR A 262 -10.11 -14.73 -1.46
C THR A 262 -9.79 -13.25 -1.29
N LEU A 263 -9.56 -12.88 -0.04
CA LEU A 263 -9.13 -11.55 0.37
C LEU A 263 -7.72 -11.63 0.98
N ARG A 264 -7.05 -10.48 1.03
CA ARG A 264 -5.78 -10.31 1.73
C ARG A 264 -5.90 -9.16 2.72
N SER A 265 -5.64 -9.41 3.99
CA SER A 265 -5.61 -8.37 5.02
C SER A 265 -4.20 -8.15 5.52
N TYR A 266 -3.88 -6.88 5.83
CA TYR A 266 -2.61 -6.51 6.47
C TYR A 266 -2.73 -6.39 8.00
N ALA A 267 -3.90 -6.73 8.56
CA ALA A 267 -4.06 -6.94 10.00
C ALA A 267 -3.27 -8.18 10.46
N THR A 268 -2.98 -8.26 11.75
CA THR A 268 -2.32 -9.44 12.32
C THR A 268 -3.25 -10.65 12.29
N LEU A 269 -2.68 -11.86 12.17
CA LEU A 269 -3.45 -13.10 12.24
C LEU A 269 -4.29 -13.16 13.52
N ALA A 270 -3.73 -12.79 14.67
CA ALA A 270 -4.44 -12.76 15.95
C ALA A 270 -5.66 -11.82 15.94
N SER A 271 -5.53 -10.62 15.35
CA SER A 271 -6.66 -9.69 15.23
C SER A 271 -7.76 -10.27 14.34
N LEU A 272 -7.40 -10.93 13.24
CA LEU A 272 -8.38 -11.55 12.35
C LEU A 272 -9.05 -12.75 13.01
N VAL A 273 -8.30 -13.59 13.72
CA VAL A 273 -8.88 -14.70 14.50
C VAL A 273 -9.92 -14.17 15.48
N ALA A 274 -9.63 -13.11 16.23
CA ALA A 274 -10.59 -12.49 17.13
C ALA A 274 -11.86 -12.01 16.39
N THR A 275 -11.69 -11.31 15.26
CA THR A 275 -12.81 -10.86 14.42
C THR A 275 -13.67 -12.03 13.93
N TYR A 276 -13.05 -13.11 13.43
CA TYR A 276 -13.79 -14.26 12.90
C TYR A 276 -14.41 -15.14 13.98
N THR A 277 -13.86 -15.18 15.20
CA THR A 277 -14.52 -15.84 16.34
C THR A 277 -15.89 -15.21 16.63
N GLU A 278 -16.00 -13.88 16.53
CA GLU A 278 -17.28 -13.18 16.69
C GLU A 278 -18.20 -13.37 15.48
N LEU A 279 -17.69 -13.24 14.26
CA LEU A 279 -18.49 -13.41 13.03
C LEU A 279 -18.99 -14.84 12.82
N ALA A 280 -18.16 -15.82 13.15
CA ALA A 280 -18.41 -17.25 12.96
C ALA A 280 -18.87 -17.93 14.26
N LYS A 281 -19.62 -17.22 15.11
CA LYS A 281 -20.06 -17.75 16.40
C LYS A 281 -20.77 -19.11 16.24
N GLY A 282 -20.25 -20.12 16.94
CA GLY A 282 -20.73 -21.50 16.86
C GLY A 282 -20.07 -22.36 15.76
N ALA A 283 -19.09 -21.83 15.02
CA ALA A 283 -18.27 -22.61 14.11
C ALA A 283 -17.29 -23.52 14.87
N GLN A 284 -16.92 -24.63 14.23
CA GLN A 284 -15.76 -25.42 14.61
C GLN A 284 -14.49 -24.68 14.20
N VAL A 285 -13.50 -24.66 15.10
CA VAL A 285 -12.22 -23.98 14.88
C VAL A 285 -11.09 -25.01 14.89
N GLU A 286 -10.25 -24.98 13.86
CA GLU A 286 -9.05 -25.80 13.76
C GLU A 286 -7.82 -24.91 13.53
N GLU A 287 -6.78 -25.12 14.33
CA GLU A 287 -5.48 -24.46 14.17
C GLU A 287 -4.48 -25.44 13.56
N GLN A 288 -3.81 -25.05 12.49
CA GLN A 288 -2.85 -25.88 11.76
C GLN A 288 -1.65 -25.05 11.31
N GLY A 289 -0.61 -25.00 12.16
CA GLY A 289 0.63 -24.28 11.86
C GLY A 289 0.37 -22.79 11.64
N ASN A 290 0.52 -22.33 10.39
CA ASN A 290 0.30 -20.93 9.99
C ASN A 290 -1.13 -20.64 9.50
N LYS A 291 -2.10 -21.49 9.85
CA LYS A 291 -3.49 -21.38 9.41
C LYS A 291 -4.45 -21.55 10.58
N VAL A 292 -5.56 -20.81 10.51
CA VAL A 292 -6.74 -21.00 11.37
C VAL A 292 -7.96 -21.17 10.47
N ILE A 293 -8.76 -22.18 10.76
CA ILE A 293 -9.90 -22.59 9.94
C ILE A 293 -11.16 -22.50 10.79
N PHE A 294 -12.18 -21.79 10.31
CA PHE A 294 -13.53 -21.77 10.87
C PHE A 294 -14.46 -22.53 9.92
N SER A 295 -15.18 -23.52 10.43
CA SER A 295 -16.14 -24.33 9.67
C SER A 295 -17.52 -24.29 10.32
N GLY A 296 -18.57 -24.02 9.54
CA GLY A 296 -19.92 -23.94 10.08
C GLY A 296 -21.01 -24.23 9.06
N ASN A 297 -22.25 -24.25 9.53
CA ASN A 297 -23.45 -24.47 8.73
C ASN A 297 -24.32 -23.20 8.72
N TYR A 298 -25.09 -23.04 7.66
CA TYR A 298 -26.17 -22.04 7.53
C TYR A 298 -27.36 -22.69 6.83
N ALA A 299 -28.52 -22.02 6.82
CA ALA A 299 -29.76 -22.59 6.27
C ALA A 299 -29.66 -23.07 4.81
N GLY A 300 -28.69 -22.55 4.03
CA GLY A 300 -28.46 -22.92 2.64
C GLY A 300 -27.28 -23.87 2.40
N GLY A 301 -26.57 -24.34 3.43
CA GLY A 301 -25.44 -25.24 3.28
C GLY A 301 -24.34 -25.08 4.34
N ARG A 302 -23.08 -25.28 3.95
CA ARG A 302 -21.91 -25.18 4.82
C ARG A 302 -20.90 -24.17 4.31
N TYR A 303 -20.09 -23.62 5.21
CA TYR A 303 -19.03 -22.68 4.89
C TYR A 303 -17.71 -23.05 5.56
N LYS A 304 -16.63 -22.52 4.99
CA LYS A 304 -15.28 -22.59 5.54
C LYS A 304 -14.60 -21.24 5.37
N VAL A 305 -14.00 -20.72 6.43
CA VAL A 305 -13.11 -19.56 6.39
C VAL A 305 -11.71 -20.02 6.76
N THR A 306 -10.73 -19.79 5.89
CA THR A 306 -9.33 -20.13 6.15
C THR A 306 -8.53 -18.84 6.23
N LEU A 307 -7.97 -18.57 7.40
CA LEU A 307 -6.98 -17.53 7.64
C LEU A 307 -5.60 -18.16 7.49
N ARG A 308 -4.72 -17.57 6.68
CA ARG A 308 -3.40 -18.12 6.41
C ARG A 308 -2.34 -17.05 6.26
N GLU A 309 -1.31 -17.12 7.09
CA GLU A 309 -0.12 -16.26 7.01
C GLU A 309 1.00 -17.01 6.29
N GLN A 310 1.34 -16.63 5.05
CA GLN A 310 2.39 -17.31 4.28
C GLN A 310 3.79 -16.77 4.51
N GLY A 311 3.88 -15.54 5.02
CA GLY A 311 5.09 -14.80 5.23
C GLY A 311 4.73 -13.41 5.76
N LYS A 312 5.67 -12.74 6.43
CA LYS A 312 5.39 -11.46 7.09
C LYS A 312 5.03 -10.37 6.07
N GLU A 313 5.60 -10.38 4.87
CA GLU A 313 5.38 -9.35 3.84
C GLU A 313 4.02 -9.48 3.13
N ASP A 314 3.49 -10.70 3.01
CA ASP A 314 2.30 -10.98 2.19
C ASP A 314 0.96 -10.65 2.86
N GLY A 315 0.98 -10.41 4.17
CA GLY A 315 -0.24 -10.29 4.97
C GLY A 315 -0.94 -11.64 5.18
N VAL A 316 -2.14 -11.59 5.72
CA VAL A 316 -2.98 -12.76 5.98
C VAL A 316 -3.97 -12.93 4.85
N PHE A 317 -3.91 -14.09 4.19
CA PHE A 317 -4.93 -14.48 3.22
C PHE A 317 -6.17 -15.00 3.96
N ILE A 318 -7.32 -14.54 3.51
CA ILE A 318 -8.63 -14.93 4.02
C ILE A 318 -9.36 -15.58 2.85
N ASN A 319 -9.58 -16.89 2.91
CA ASN A 319 -10.41 -17.57 1.93
C ASN A 319 -11.76 -17.93 2.56
N ILE A 320 -12.85 -17.46 1.95
CA ILE A 320 -14.22 -17.77 2.35
C ILE A 320 -14.85 -18.62 1.27
N ALA A 321 -15.17 -19.87 1.59
CA ALA A 321 -15.76 -20.84 0.68
C ALA A 321 -17.11 -21.34 1.19
N SER A 322 -18.02 -21.63 0.25
CA SER A 322 -19.37 -22.13 0.56
C SER A 322 -19.76 -23.30 -0.33
N TRP A 323 -20.52 -24.24 0.25
CA TRP A 323 -21.14 -25.36 -0.44
C TRP A 323 -22.62 -25.36 -0.09
N ARG A 324 -23.49 -25.46 -1.10
CA ARG A 324 -24.93 -25.51 -0.94
C ARG A 324 -25.35 -26.89 -0.45
N ALA A 325 -26.43 -26.92 0.33
CA ALA A 325 -27.13 -28.18 0.60
C ALA A 325 -27.63 -28.76 -0.74
N LYS A 326 -27.51 -30.08 -0.90
CA LYS A 326 -28.11 -30.79 -2.03
C LYS A 326 -29.59 -31.02 -1.79
#